data_AF-A0A948JDM7-F1
#
_entry.id   AF-A0A948JDM7-F1
#
_cell.length_a   1.000
_cell.length_b   1.000
_cell.length_c   1.000
_cell.angle_alpha   90.00
_cell.angle_beta   90.00
_cell.angle_gamma   90.00
#
_symmetry.space_group_name_H-M   'P 1'
#
loop_
_entity.id
_entity.type
_entity.pdbx_description
1 polymer ?
#
loop_
_entity_poly.entity_id
_entity_poly.type
_entity_poly.pdbx_seq_one_letter_code
_entity_poly.pdbx_strand_id
1 'polypeptide(L)'
;MGTRPLVALILIALVGYGATRIWPLLSGPSLSFTPQEHAVLPDGNLALVGKALHTENLWLNGAPLLIDEEGNFSTSLVLPQGNAILSLTATDRFGHEITERRTVFVP
;
A
#
# COMPACT_ATOMS: atom_id res chain seq x y z
N MET A 1 -24.51 35.19 -28.84
CA MET A 1 -23.84 34.34 -27.83
C MET A 1 -22.38 34.78 -27.74
N GLY A 2 -21.90 35.29 -26.60
CA GLY A 2 -20.48 35.66 -26.45
C GLY A 2 -19.56 34.44 -26.38
N THR A 3 -18.29 34.59 -26.73
CA THR A 3 -17.25 33.54 -26.65
C THR A 3 -16.89 33.17 -25.20
N ARG A 4 -17.13 34.08 -24.25
CA ARG A 4 -16.81 33.93 -22.81
C ARG A 4 -17.37 32.66 -22.14
N PRO A 5 -18.67 32.31 -22.26
CA PRO A 5 -19.21 31.06 -21.69
C PRO A 5 -18.62 29.80 -22.33
N LEU A 6 -18.28 29.83 -23.62
CA LEU A 6 -17.65 28.70 -24.31
C LEU A 6 -16.25 28.44 -23.74
N VAL A 7 -15.45 29.51 -23.57
CA VAL A 7 -14.12 29.43 -22.96
C VAL A 7 -14.21 28.89 -21.53
N ALA A 8 -15.18 29.36 -20.74
CA ALA A 8 -15.39 28.88 -19.38
C ALA A 8 -15.75 27.38 -19.34
N LEU A 9 -16.64 26.91 -20.22
CA LEU A 9 -16.99 25.49 -20.33
C LEU A 9 -15.79 24.61 -20.70
N ILE A 10 -14.97 25.07 -21.67
CA ILE A 10 -13.75 24.36 -22.07
C ILE A 10 -12.76 24.28 -20.89
N LEU A 11 -12.55 25.38 -20.17
CA LEU A 11 -11.67 25.39 -18.99
C LEU A 11 -12.17 24.43 -17.90
N ILE A 12 -13.47 24.41 -17.62
CA ILE A 12 -14.07 23.48 -16.64
C ILE A 12 -13.87 22.03 -17.08
N ALA A 13 -14.10 21.72 -18.36
CA ALA A 13 -13.89 20.38 -18.89
C ALA A 13 -12.41 19.95 -18.78
N LEU A 14 -11.48 20.87 -19.05
CA LEU A 14 -10.04 20.62 -18.99
C LEU A 14 -9.56 20.41 -17.55
N VAL A 15 -10.04 21.22 -16.60
CA VAL A 15 -9.78 21.04 -15.16
C VAL A 15 -10.40 19.75 -14.64
N GLY A 16 -11.64 19.44 -15.01
CA GLY A 16 -12.32 18.20 -14.62
C GLY A 16 -11.59 16.95 -15.12
N TYR A 17 -11.13 16.97 -16.37
CA TYR A 17 -10.31 15.90 -16.93
C TYR A 17 -8.94 15.80 -16.24
N GLY A 18 -8.30 16.94 -15.97
CA GLY A 18 -7.04 16.97 -15.23
C GLY A 18 -7.19 16.37 -13.83
N ALA A 19 -8.25 16.74 -13.10
CA ALA A 19 -8.51 16.25 -11.76
C ALA A 19 -8.69 14.72 -11.71
N THR A 20 -9.44 14.13 -12.65
CA THR A 20 -9.63 12.68 -12.68
C THR A 20 -8.35 11.93 -13.01
N ARG A 21 -7.48 12.51 -13.85
CA ARG A 21 -6.20 11.89 -14.22
C ARG A 21 -5.14 12.00 -13.13
N ILE A 22 -5.19 13.08 -12.34
CA ILE A 22 -4.23 13.35 -11.25
C ILE A 22 -4.62 12.62 -9.97
N TRP A 23 -5.91 12.33 -9.74
CA TRP A 23 -6.38 11.67 -8.52
C TRP A 23 -5.57 10.43 -8.11
N PRO A 24 -5.28 9.45 -9.00
CA PRO A 24 -4.50 8.27 -8.63
C PRO A 24 -3.05 8.57 -8.24
N LEU A 25 -2.49 9.67 -8.76
CA LEU A 25 -1.14 10.11 -8.43
C LEU A 25 -1.05 10.66 -7.00
N LEU A 26 -2.17 11.13 -6.45
CA LEU A 26 -2.26 11.71 -5.11
C LEU A 26 -2.72 10.69 -4.05
N SER A 27 -3.38 9.61 -4.45
CA SER A 27 -3.92 8.58 -3.53
C SER A 27 -2.84 7.83 -2.74
N GLY A 28 -1.61 7.80 -3.24
CA GLY A 28 -0.50 7.07 -2.66
C GLY A 28 -0.64 5.53 -2.73
N PRO A 29 0.33 4.80 -2.14
CA PRO A 29 0.29 3.35 -2.07
C PRO A 29 -0.83 2.85 -1.14
N SER A 30 -1.30 1.62 -1.37
CA SER A 30 -2.29 0.95 -0.54
C SER A 30 -1.81 -0.46 -0.18
N LEU A 31 -1.97 -0.85 1.09
CA LEU A 31 -1.54 -2.14 1.62
C LEU A 31 -2.73 -2.92 2.16
N SER A 32 -2.70 -4.22 1.92
CA SER A 32 -3.62 -5.19 2.53
C SER A 32 -2.88 -6.50 2.71
N PHE A 33 -2.89 -7.07 3.90
CA PHE A 33 -2.18 -8.32 4.15
C PHE A 33 -2.82 -9.14 5.25
N THR A 34 -2.33 -10.36 5.40
CA THR A 34 -2.61 -11.33 6.46
C THR A 34 -1.28 -11.64 7.13
N PRO A 35 -1.23 -11.82 8.46
CA PRO A 35 -2.32 -12.00 9.42
C PRO A 35 -2.93 -10.70 9.96
N GLN A 36 -4.11 -10.80 10.57
CA GLN A 36 -4.77 -9.69 11.27
C GLN A 36 -3.99 -9.28 12.53
N GLU A 37 -4.29 -8.08 13.03
CA GLU A 37 -3.74 -7.59 14.31
C GLU A 37 -4.01 -8.59 15.44
N HIS A 38 -3.02 -8.83 16.29
CA HIS A 38 -3.04 -9.76 17.42
C HIS A 38 -3.28 -11.23 17.05
N ALA A 39 -2.93 -11.64 15.82
CA ALA A 39 -3.01 -13.06 15.46
C ALA A 39 -2.08 -13.93 16.31
N VAL A 40 -2.59 -15.10 16.72
CA VAL A 40 -1.83 -16.10 17.46
C VAL A 40 -1.28 -17.14 16.48
N LEU A 41 0.02 -17.42 16.59
CA LEU A 41 0.77 -18.32 15.71
C LEU A 41 1.33 -19.49 16.53
N PRO A 42 0.61 -20.62 16.64
CA PRO A 42 0.98 -21.71 17.54
C PRO A 42 2.37 -22.30 17.28
N ASP A 43 2.75 -22.39 16.00
CA ASP A 43 4.00 -23.03 15.57
C ASP A 43 5.15 -22.03 15.36
N GLY A 44 4.92 -20.74 15.63
CA GLY A 44 5.89 -19.66 15.33
C GLY A 44 6.09 -19.37 13.84
N ASN A 45 5.43 -20.14 12.95
CA ASN A 45 5.51 -19.96 11.51
C ASN A 45 4.47 -18.93 11.03
N LEU A 46 4.96 -17.78 10.59
CA LEU A 46 4.16 -16.70 10.02
C LEU A 46 4.17 -16.81 8.49
N ALA A 47 3.00 -17.01 7.88
CA ALA A 47 2.78 -16.80 6.46
C ALA A 47 2.24 -15.37 6.23
N LEU A 48 3.10 -14.49 5.74
CA LEU A 48 2.74 -13.11 5.40
C LEU A 48 2.36 -13.05 3.92
N VAL A 49 1.07 -12.88 3.64
CA VAL A 49 0.53 -12.82 2.28
C VAL A 49 -0.35 -11.59 2.15
N GLY A 50 -0.20 -10.87 1.05
CA GLY A 50 -0.96 -9.65 0.83
C GLY A 50 -0.80 -9.06 -0.54
N LYS A 51 -1.33 -7.85 -0.67
CA LYS A 51 -1.33 -7.04 -1.87
C LYS A 51 -0.95 -5.60 -1.55
N ALA A 52 0.00 -5.07 -2.31
CA ALA A 52 0.47 -3.70 -2.31
C ALA A 52 0.11 -3.06 -3.66
N LEU A 53 -0.82 -2.11 -3.66
CA LEU A 53 -1.25 -1.39 -4.87
C LEU A 53 -0.56 -0.03 -4.95
N HIS A 54 -0.36 0.47 -6.17
CA HIS A 54 0.35 1.73 -6.44
C HIS A 54 1.70 1.83 -5.71
N THR A 55 2.39 0.69 -5.57
CA THR A 55 3.62 0.55 -4.80
C THR A 55 4.75 0.19 -5.76
N GLU A 56 5.90 0.85 -5.63
CA GLU A 56 7.13 0.53 -6.36
C GLU A 56 8.07 -0.29 -5.48
N ASN A 57 8.13 0.03 -4.19
CA ASN A 57 8.97 -0.66 -3.23
C ASN A 57 8.17 -1.04 -1.99
N LEU A 58 8.39 -2.27 -1.51
CA LEU A 58 7.81 -2.80 -0.30
C LEU A 58 8.93 -3.22 0.65
N TRP A 59 8.77 -2.94 1.94
CA TRP A 59 9.70 -3.37 2.99
C TRP A 59 8.95 -4.06 4.11
N LEU A 60 9.55 -5.12 4.64
CA LEU A 60 9.14 -5.82 5.85
C LEU A 60 10.23 -5.64 6.89
N ASN A 61 9.90 -5.00 8.01
CA ASN A 61 10.83 -4.73 9.12
C ASN A 61 12.12 -4.03 8.65
N GLY A 62 12.01 -3.15 7.65
CA GLY A 62 13.14 -2.43 7.06
C GLY A 62 13.93 -3.20 5.99
N ALA A 63 13.64 -4.49 5.78
CA ALA A 63 14.24 -5.28 4.71
C ALA A 63 13.36 -5.23 3.45
N PRO A 64 13.93 -5.15 2.23
CA PRO A 64 13.15 -5.19 0.99
C PRO A 64 12.34 -6.47 0.86
N LEU A 65 11.07 -6.34 0.45
CA LEU A 65 10.16 -7.43 0.15
C LEU A 65 9.73 -7.33 -1.30
N LEU A 66 9.85 -8.43 -2.04
CA LEU A 66 9.50 -8.47 -3.46
C LEU A 66 7.97 -8.53 -3.62
N ILE A 67 7.48 -7.79 -4.61
CA ILE A 67 6.10 -7.79 -5.09
C ILE A 67 6.08 -8.19 -6.57
N ASP A 68 5.02 -8.86 -7.01
CA ASP A 68 4.80 -9.16 -8.43
C ASP A 68 4.19 -7.96 -9.19
N GLU A 69 3.98 -8.12 -10.50
CA GLU A 69 3.42 -7.06 -11.36
C GLU A 69 1.97 -6.68 -10.98
N GLU A 70 1.24 -7.62 -10.39
CA GLU A 70 -0.10 -7.42 -9.87
C GLU A 70 -0.12 -6.83 -8.44
N GLY A 71 1.06 -6.68 -7.82
CA GLY A 71 1.26 -6.15 -6.47
C GLY A 71 1.10 -7.18 -5.36
N ASN A 72 1.00 -8.48 -5.66
CA ASN A 72 0.94 -9.51 -4.64
C ASN A 72 2.34 -9.81 -4.07
N PHE A 73 2.36 -10.22 -2.80
CA PHE A 73 3.55 -10.73 -2.15
C PHE A 73 3.21 -11.90 -1.24
N SER A 74 4.20 -12.76 -1.05
CA SER A 74 4.14 -13.88 -0.12
C SER A 74 5.52 -14.14 0.44
N THR A 75 5.63 -14.18 1.76
CA THR A 75 6.87 -14.55 2.45
C THR A 75 6.55 -15.31 3.73
N SER A 76 7.45 -16.17 4.16
CA SER A 76 7.33 -16.91 5.41
C SER A 76 8.44 -16.55 6.36
N LEU A 77 8.09 -16.28 7.62
CA LEU A 77 9.02 -15.95 8.69
C LEU A 77 8.84 -16.93 9.83
N VAL A 78 9.95 -17.28 10.48
CA VAL A 78 9.93 -18.00 11.75
C VAL A 78 10.13 -16.97 12.84
N LEU A 79 9.17 -16.87 13.74
CA LEU A 79 9.18 -15.93 14.85
C LEU A 79 9.55 -16.64 16.16
N PRO A 80 10.35 -16.00 17.03
CA PRO A 80 10.58 -16.51 18.38
C PRO A 80 9.30 -16.44 19.22
N GLN A 81 9.27 -17.17 20.33
CA GLN A 81 8.18 -17.09 21.31
C GLN A 81 8.03 -15.66 21.85
N GLY A 82 6.78 -15.25 22.06
CA GLY A 82 6.40 -13.94 22.56
C GLY A 82 5.73 -13.05 21.50
N ASN A 83 5.74 -11.74 21.77
CA ASN A 83 5.15 -10.74 20.87
C ASN A 83 6.16 -10.33 19.81
N ALA A 84 5.72 -10.30 18.56
CA ALA A 84 6.48 -9.75 17.44
C ALA A 84 5.67 -8.64 16.75
N ILE A 85 6.35 -7.58 16.32
CA ILE A 85 5.75 -6.49 15.56
C ILE A 85 6.22 -6.61 14.11
N LEU A 86 5.27 -6.73 13.20
CA LEU A 86 5.46 -6.70 11.76
C LEU A 86 5.26 -5.26 11.30
N SER A 87 6.23 -4.68 10.60
CA SER A 87 6.13 -3.36 10.00
C SER A 87 6.25 -3.49 8.49
N LEU A 88 5.15 -3.26 7.78
CA LEU A 88 5.16 -3.15 6.32
C LEU A 88 5.18 -1.68 5.91
N THR A 89 6.18 -1.30 5.15
CA THR A 89 6.28 0.02 4.54
C THR A 89 6.16 -0.13 3.04
N ALA A 90 5.27 0.64 2.41
CA ALA A 90 5.13 0.70 0.96
C ALA A 90 5.39 2.13 0.49
N THR A 91 6.18 2.26 -0.57
CA THR A 91 6.50 3.55 -1.19
C THR A 91 6.16 3.50 -2.68
N ASP A 92 5.60 4.58 -3.19
CA ASP A 92 5.32 4.75 -4.61
C ASP A 92 6.44 5.51 -5.35
N ARG A 93 6.35 5.55 -6.69
CA ARG A 93 7.32 6.24 -7.55
C ARG A 93 7.34 7.76 -7.42
N PHE A 94 6.38 8.32 -6.71
CA PHE A 94 6.22 9.76 -6.46
C PHE A 94 6.70 10.15 -5.06
N GLY A 95 7.18 9.19 -4.27
CA GLY A 95 7.69 9.38 -2.92
C GLY A 95 6.62 9.36 -1.83
N HIS A 96 5.37 8.99 -2.13
CA HIS A 96 4.38 8.76 -1.08
C HIS A 96 4.68 7.44 -0.37
N GLU A 97 4.53 7.45 0.95
CA GLU A 97 4.82 6.31 1.80
C GLU A 97 3.64 6.03 2.73
N ILE A 98 3.31 4.75 2.89
CA ILE A 98 2.45 4.27 3.97
C ILE A 98 3.18 3.21 4.79
N THR A 99 2.94 3.20 6.09
CA THR A 99 3.46 2.16 6.98
C THR A 99 2.33 1.57 7.80
N GLU A 100 2.11 0.27 7.65
CA GLU A 100 1.20 -0.51 8.49
C GLU A 100 1.99 -1.38 9.47
N ARG A 101 1.57 -1.39 10.74
CA ARG A 101 2.17 -2.24 11.76
C ARG A 101 1.15 -3.22 12.29
N ARG A 102 1.57 -4.47 12.49
CA ARG A 102 0.76 -5.50 13.13
C ARG A 102 1.51 -6.30 14.18
N THR A 103 0.89 -6.44 15.33
CA THR A 103 1.40 -7.25 16.42
C THR A 103 0.89 -8.68 16.27
N VAL A 104 1.75 -9.66 16.43
CA VAL A 104 1.40 -11.09 16.45
C VAL A 104 2.01 -11.75 17.68
N PHE A 105 1.39 -12.83 18.13
CA PHE A 105 1.80 -13.55 19.34
C PHE A 105 2.12 -15.00 19.03
N VAL A 106 3.28 -15.47 19.49
CA VAL A 106 3.69 -16.87 19.46
C VAL A 106 3.69 -17.38 20.91
N PRO A 107 2.87 -18.39 21.25
CA PRO A 107 2.79 -18.92 22.61
C PRO A 107 4.04 -19.68 23.06
#